data_AF-A0A948N4G5-F1
#
_entry.id   AF-A0A948N4G5-F1
#
_cell.length_a   1.000
_cell.length_b   1.000
_cell.length_c   1.000
_cell.angle_alpha   90.00
_cell.angle_beta   90.00
_cell.angle_gamma   90.00
#
_symmetry.space_group_name_H-M   'P 1'
#
loop_
_entity.id
_entity.type
_entity.pdbx_description
1 polymer ?
#
loop_
_entity_poly.entity_id
_entity_poly.type
_entity_poly.pdbx_seq_one_letter_code
_entity_poly.pdbx_strand_id
1 'polypeptide(L)'
;MHTKQAEIGLSLLFVLIAAIYYSVPLGIPDSDRIFVTISTFFFSIFTGFFISRQGARYTKIREAISSFDGKLSSTYRAAGNISAEVQEKIGAIIRAHYVVMLEQKQWDYHFIKKSNTISSSHQVLEEMVGSLKMESLRNQAIGRVLNGLADCQVLRKNMIMLYQERIPPFQWFLILFFLLMLVLAISAIPSTGLLLGSILKAAFIVSLISVVVILRNLENFHLFEEFIGERSAQDVIDIIDHKK
;
A
#
# COMPACT_ATOMS: atom_id res chain seq x y z
N MET A 1 15.80 -22.01 1.33
CA MET A 1 17.27 -22.19 1.27
C MET A 1 17.80 -22.06 -0.15
N HIS A 2 17.11 -22.57 -1.18
CA HIS A 2 17.54 -22.49 -2.58
C HIS A 2 17.65 -21.07 -3.16
N THR A 3 16.82 -20.11 -2.73
CA THR A 3 16.87 -18.72 -3.23
C THR A 3 18.17 -18.01 -2.86
N LYS A 4 18.65 -18.16 -1.62
CA LYS A 4 19.93 -17.55 -1.19
C LYS A 4 21.14 -18.11 -1.96
N GLN A 5 21.12 -19.40 -2.30
CA GLN A 5 22.20 -20.01 -3.09
C GLN A 5 22.25 -19.45 -4.52
N ALA A 6 21.08 -19.25 -5.13
CA ALA A 6 20.99 -18.63 -6.45
C ALA A 6 21.48 -17.16 -6.42
N GLU A 7 21.08 -16.38 -5.41
CA GLU A 7 21.54 -15.00 -5.23
C GLU A 7 23.06 -14.91 -5.10
N ILE A 8 23.67 -15.75 -4.25
CA ILE A 8 25.13 -15.81 -4.07
C ILE A 8 25.82 -16.23 -5.37
N GLY A 9 25.29 -17.24 -6.06
CA GLY A 9 25.83 -17.70 -7.34
C GLY A 9 25.83 -16.59 -8.40
N LEU A 10 24.75 -15.80 -8.46
CA LEU A 10 24.64 -14.67 -9.38
C LEU A 10 25.64 -13.55 -9.05
N SER A 11 25.84 -13.25 -7.76
CA SER A 11 26.83 -12.26 -7.31
C SER A 11 28.26 -12.70 -7.64
N LEU A 12 28.60 -13.98 -7.43
CA LEU A 12 29.91 -14.53 -7.80
C LEU A 12 30.14 -14.49 -9.31
N LEU A 13 29.12 -14.85 -10.09
CA LEU A 13 29.17 -14.76 -11.55
C LEU A 13 29.40 -13.32 -12.02
N PHE A 14 28.74 -12.34 -11.40
CA PHE A 14 28.96 -10.92 -11.70
C PHE A 14 30.40 -10.50 -11.47
N VAL A 15 31.00 -10.85 -10.32
CA VAL A 15 32.39 -10.50 -9.99
C VAL A 15 33.37 -11.15 -10.97
N LEU A 16 33.14 -12.43 -11.29
CA LEU A 16 33.97 -13.17 -12.26
C LEU A 16 33.93 -12.49 -13.65
N ILE A 17 32.72 -12.19 -14.13
CA ILE A 17 32.52 -11.53 -15.43
C ILE A 17 33.15 -10.13 -15.44
N ALA A 18 33.00 -9.35 -14.37
CA ALA A 18 33.61 -8.03 -14.24
C ALA A 18 35.15 -8.09 -14.28
N ALA A 19 35.76 -9.07 -13.60
CA ALA A 19 37.20 -9.28 -13.61
C ALA A 19 37.72 -9.65 -15.03
N ILE A 20 36.97 -10.46 -15.77
CA ILE A 20 37.27 -10.80 -17.17
C ILE A 20 37.21 -9.55 -18.05
N TYR A 21 36.13 -8.76 -17.95
CA TYR A 21 35.98 -7.53 -18.74
C TYR A 21 37.02 -6.45 -18.39
N TYR A 22 37.51 -6.41 -17.15
CA TYR A 22 38.62 -5.53 -16.77
C TYR A 22 39.94 -5.96 -17.40
N SER A 23 40.16 -7.27 -17.54
CA SER A 23 41.44 -7.84 -17.99
C SER A 23 41.54 -7.97 -19.51
N VAL A 24 40.40 -8.05 -20.22
CA VAL A 24 40.35 -8.25 -21.67
C VAL A 24 39.78 -7.00 -22.34
N PRO A 25 40.53 -6.31 -23.22
CA PRO A 25 40.07 -5.09 -23.89
C PRO A 25 39.03 -5.44 -24.96
N LEU A 26 37.76 -5.54 -24.54
CA LEU A 26 36.59 -5.76 -25.41
C LEU A 26 35.93 -4.43 -25.79
N GLY A 27 36.73 -3.44 -26.18
CA GLY A 27 36.27 -2.10 -26.51
C GLY A 27 35.48 -2.06 -27.82
N ILE A 28 34.19 -1.76 -27.74
CA ILE A 28 33.36 -1.43 -28.91
C ILE A 28 33.23 0.11 -28.94
N PRO A 29 33.53 0.77 -30.07
CA PRO A 29 33.20 2.19 -30.27
C PRO A 29 31.71 2.44 -29.98
N ASP A 30 31.37 3.57 -29.38
CA ASP A 30 29.99 3.94 -28.97
C ASP A 30 29.33 3.05 -27.89
N SER A 31 30.13 2.30 -27.12
CA SER A 31 29.63 1.47 -26.02
C SER A 31 28.75 2.24 -25.02
N ASP A 32 29.09 3.49 -24.68
CA ASP A 32 28.29 4.34 -23.79
C ASP A 32 26.84 4.51 -24.26
N ARG A 33 26.64 4.74 -25.56
CA ARG A 33 25.30 4.92 -26.15
C ARG A 33 24.48 3.63 -26.07
N ILE A 34 25.12 2.49 -26.33
CA ILE A 34 24.48 1.17 -26.24
C ILE A 34 24.08 0.89 -24.78
N PHE A 35 24.97 1.13 -23.82
CA PHE A 35 24.69 0.91 -22.40
C PHE A 35 23.58 1.83 -21.87
N VAL A 36 23.59 3.12 -22.23
CA VAL A 36 22.51 4.05 -21.87
C VAL A 36 21.18 3.58 -22.43
N THR A 37 21.15 3.17 -23.71
CA THR A 37 19.92 2.73 -24.38
C THR A 37 19.34 1.48 -23.72
N ILE A 38 20.18 0.45 -23.54
CA ILE A 38 19.76 -0.82 -22.94
C ILE A 38 19.34 -0.61 -21.48
N SER A 39 20.10 0.16 -20.70
CA SER A 39 19.77 0.43 -19.29
C SER A 39 18.48 1.24 -19.16
N THR A 40 18.25 2.20 -20.06
CA THR A 40 17.03 3.03 -20.06
C THR A 40 15.82 2.16 -20.37
N PHE A 41 15.95 1.26 -21.36
CA PHE A 41 14.91 0.33 -21.74
C PHE A 41 14.54 -0.61 -20.57
N PHE A 42 15.54 -1.27 -19.97
CA PHE A 42 15.29 -2.16 -18.83
C PHE A 42 14.73 -1.40 -17.62
N PHE A 43 15.33 -0.28 -17.24
CA PHE A 43 14.82 0.57 -16.16
C PHE A 43 13.34 0.89 -16.39
N SER A 44 12.99 1.40 -17.57
CA SER A 44 11.62 1.79 -17.90
C SER A 44 10.63 0.62 -17.85
N ILE A 45 11.01 -0.56 -18.37
CA ILE A 45 10.16 -1.75 -18.33
C ILE A 45 9.94 -2.22 -16.88
N PHE A 46 11.03 -2.36 -16.11
CA PHE A 46 10.94 -2.82 -14.73
C PHE A 46 10.14 -1.84 -13.87
N THR A 47 10.51 -0.55 -13.88
CA THR A 47 9.80 0.46 -13.09
C THR A 47 8.36 0.62 -13.53
N GLY A 48 8.08 0.59 -14.84
CA GLY A 48 6.72 0.68 -15.38
C GLY A 48 5.83 -0.47 -14.90
N PHE A 49 6.33 -1.70 -14.96
CA PHE A 49 5.61 -2.88 -14.44
C PHE A 49 5.34 -2.76 -12.94
N PHE A 50 6.34 -2.36 -12.15
CA PHE A 50 6.16 -2.22 -10.70
C PHE A 50 5.23 -1.08 -10.34
N ILE A 51 5.30 0.07 -11.00
CA ILE A 51 4.36 1.17 -10.80
C ILE A 51 2.93 0.69 -11.08
N SER A 52 2.71 -0.02 -12.20
CA SER A 52 1.39 -0.56 -12.53
C SER A 52 0.87 -1.53 -11.46
N ARG A 53 1.70 -2.49 -11.03
CA ARG A 53 1.34 -3.45 -9.98
C ARG A 53 1.08 -2.78 -8.64
N GLN A 54 1.93 -1.85 -8.22
CA GLN A 54 1.77 -1.12 -6.97
C GLN A 54 0.54 -0.19 -7.01
N GLY A 55 0.26 0.43 -8.15
CA GLY A 55 -0.97 1.19 -8.38
C GLY A 55 -2.23 0.32 -8.28
N ALA A 56 -2.22 -0.89 -8.84
CA ALA A 56 -3.35 -1.82 -8.70
C ALA A 56 -3.54 -2.27 -7.23
N ARG A 57 -2.45 -2.59 -6.53
CA ARG A 57 -2.48 -2.92 -5.10
C ARG A 57 -3.01 -1.77 -4.26
N TYR A 58 -2.58 -0.55 -4.59
CA TYR A 58 -3.05 0.70 -3.98
C TYR A 58 -4.57 0.88 -4.12
N THR A 59 -5.10 0.70 -5.32
CA THR A 59 -6.54 0.80 -5.56
C THR A 59 -7.32 -0.24 -4.75
N LYS A 60 -6.82 -1.49 -4.68
CA LYS A 60 -7.46 -2.55 -3.90
C LYS A 60 -7.49 -2.26 -2.39
N ILE A 61 -6.39 -1.73 -1.82
CA ILE A 61 -6.39 -1.41 -0.39
C ILE A 61 -7.36 -0.27 -0.08
N ARG A 62 -7.45 0.73 -0.96
CA ARG A 62 -8.42 1.82 -0.86
C ARG A 62 -9.86 1.31 -0.86
N GLU A 63 -10.19 0.45 -1.82
CA GLU A 63 -11.53 -0.14 -1.94
C GLU A 63 -11.88 -0.99 -0.71
N ALA A 64 -10.90 -1.73 -0.17
CA ALA A 64 -11.09 -2.53 1.03
C ALA A 64 -11.34 -1.66 2.28
N ILE A 65 -10.60 -0.55 2.44
CA ILE A 65 -10.80 0.41 3.55
C ILE A 65 -12.18 1.05 3.44
N SER A 66 -12.52 1.63 2.28
CA SER A 66 -13.82 2.27 2.07
C SER A 66 -14.98 1.28 2.28
N SER A 67 -14.81 0.03 1.86
CA SER A 67 -15.80 -1.02 2.12
C SER A 67 -15.90 -1.36 3.60
N PHE A 68 -14.78 -1.42 4.32
CA PHE A 68 -14.74 -1.71 5.75
C PHE A 68 -15.47 -0.62 6.54
N ASP A 69 -15.15 0.64 6.24
CA ASP A 69 -15.75 1.82 6.86
C ASP A 69 -17.26 1.88 6.59
N GLY A 70 -17.65 1.67 5.32
CA GLY A 70 -19.06 1.60 4.93
C GLY A 70 -19.84 0.48 5.64
N LYS A 71 -19.21 -0.68 5.86
CA LYS A 71 -19.81 -1.80 6.60
C LYS A 71 -19.97 -1.49 8.09
N LEU A 72 -19.02 -0.79 8.71
CA LEU A 72 -19.15 -0.34 10.10
C LEU A 72 -20.24 0.72 10.27
N SER A 73 -20.30 1.72 9.38
CA SER A 73 -21.39 2.71 9.37
C SER A 73 -22.77 2.07 9.15
N SER A 74 -22.86 1.11 8.22
CA SER A 74 -24.09 0.34 7.97
C SER A 74 -24.48 -0.51 9.18
N THR A 75 -23.49 -1.13 9.85
CA THR A 75 -23.68 -1.89 11.08
C THR A 75 -24.24 -1.02 12.20
N TYR A 76 -23.67 0.17 12.42
CA TYR A 76 -24.18 1.15 13.38
C TYR A 76 -25.63 1.54 13.10
N ARG A 77 -25.96 1.86 11.85
CA ARG A 77 -27.35 2.23 11.48
C ARG A 77 -28.31 1.06 11.62
N ALA A 78 -27.89 -0.15 11.26
CA ALA A 78 -28.71 -1.35 11.41
C ALA A 78 -29.00 -1.66 12.88
N ALA A 79 -28.02 -1.43 13.77
CA ALA A 79 -28.17 -1.59 15.21
C ALA A 79 -29.30 -0.72 15.80
N GLY A 80 -29.56 0.47 15.24
CA GLY A 80 -30.69 1.33 15.62
C GLY A 80 -32.06 0.69 15.41
N ASN A 81 -32.18 -0.20 14.42
CA ASN A 81 -33.41 -0.97 14.20
C ASN A 81 -33.58 -2.14 15.19
N ILE A 82 -32.54 -2.46 16.00
CA ILE A 82 -32.62 -3.44 17.08
C ILE A 82 -33.09 -2.73 18.35
N SER A 83 -32.34 -1.73 18.82
CA SER A 83 -32.73 -0.80 19.87
C SER A 83 -31.73 0.36 19.93
N ALA A 84 -32.15 1.50 20.50
CA ALA A 84 -31.26 2.64 20.71
C ALA A 84 -30.05 2.28 21.57
N GLU A 85 -30.24 1.45 22.61
CA GLU A 85 -29.14 1.02 23.49
C GLU A 85 -28.10 0.15 22.75
N VAL A 86 -28.53 -0.76 21.86
CA VAL A 86 -27.61 -1.58 21.05
C VAL A 86 -26.85 -0.70 20.07
N GLN A 87 -27.52 0.28 19.45
CA GLN A 87 -26.88 1.25 18.58
C GLN A 87 -25.82 2.07 19.30
N GLU A 88 -26.12 2.58 20.50
CA GLU A 88 -25.19 3.36 21.31
C GLU A 88 -23.95 2.55 21.70
N LYS A 89 -24.14 1.33 22.22
CA LYS A 89 -23.02 0.45 22.61
C LYS A 89 -22.13 0.07 21.42
N ILE A 90 -22.73 -0.31 20.28
CA ILE A 90 -21.97 -0.60 19.05
C ILE A 90 -21.27 0.67 18.54
N GLY A 91 -21.96 1.81 18.56
CA GLY A 91 -21.40 3.11 18.19
C GLY A 91 -20.18 3.47 19.03
N ALA A 92 -20.22 3.27 20.34
CA ALA A 92 -19.09 3.50 21.23
C ALA A 92 -17.87 2.63 20.89
N ILE A 93 -18.09 1.33 20.58
CA ILE A 93 -17.03 0.40 20.17
C ILE A 93 -16.39 0.83 18.84
N ILE A 94 -17.21 1.20 17.85
CA ILE A 94 -16.74 1.67 16.55
C ILE A 94 -15.99 2.99 16.71
N ARG A 95 -16.56 3.94 17.45
CA ARG A 95 -15.95 5.24 17.72
C ARG A 95 -14.58 5.09 18.41
N ALA A 96 -14.48 4.23 19.43
CA ALA A 96 -13.21 3.97 20.10
C ALA A 96 -12.13 3.44 19.13
N HIS A 97 -12.52 2.67 18.12
CA HIS A 97 -11.60 2.21 17.07
C HIS A 97 -11.08 3.34 16.19
N TYR A 98 -11.96 4.22 15.71
CA TYR A 98 -11.59 5.31 14.79
C TYR A 98 -10.93 6.51 15.49
N VAL A 99 -11.28 6.82 16.73
CA VAL A 99 -10.65 7.90 17.49
C VAL A 99 -9.15 7.65 17.65
N VAL A 100 -8.76 6.43 18.03
CA VAL A 100 -7.35 6.03 18.12
C VAL A 100 -6.63 6.23 16.78
N MET A 101 -7.32 5.89 15.68
CA MET A 101 -6.78 6.02 14.34
C MET A 101 -6.49 7.48 13.96
N LEU A 102 -7.44 8.38 14.23
CA LEU A 102 -7.33 9.81 13.94
C LEU A 102 -6.31 10.51 14.84
N GLU A 103 -6.34 10.25 16.14
CA GLU A 103 -5.40 10.85 17.10
C GLU A 103 -3.95 10.46 16.80
N GLN A 104 -3.72 9.21 16.39
CA GLN A 104 -2.38 8.72 16.05
C GLN A 104 -1.99 8.99 14.59
N LYS A 105 -2.91 9.49 13.76
CA LYS A 105 -2.74 9.66 12.30
C LYS A 105 -2.27 8.38 11.60
N GLN A 106 -2.79 7.23 12.04
CA GLN A 106 -2.42 5.90 11.53
C GLN A 106 -3.55 5.31 10.70
N TRP A 107 -3.74 5.77 9.46
CA TRP A 107 -4.81 5.28 8.59
C TRP A 107 -4.79 3.75 8.34
N ASP A 108 -3.63 3.11 8.55
CA ASP A 108 -3.40 1.69 8.41
C ASP A 108 -3.73 0.86 9.67
N TYR A 109 -4.27 1.51 10.71
CA TYR A 109 -4.58 0.91 12.01
C TYR A 109 -5.46 -0.34 11.90
N HIS A 110 -6.44 -0.33 10.98
CA HIS A 110 -7.37 -1.43 10.74
C HIS A 110 -6.70 -2.81 10.54
N PHE A 111 -5.51 -2.81 9.93
CA PHE A 111 -4.82 -4.04 9.52
C PHE A 111 -3.42 -4.20 10.12
N ILE A 112 -2.79 -3.13 10.62
CA ILE A 112 -1.51 -3.26 11.36
C ILE A 112 -1.74 -3.68 12.80
N LYS A 113 -2.78 -3.15 13.45
CA LYS A 113 -3.09 -3.45 14.84
C LYS A 113 -4.19 -4.50 14.93
N LYS A 114 -4.14 -5.30 16.01
CA LYS A 114 -5.24 -6.17 16.37
C LYS A 114 -6.26 -5.31 17.11
N SER A 115 -7.50 -5.29 16.62
CA SER A 115 -8.63 -4.66 17.29
C SER A 115 -9.61 -5.73 17.76
N ASN A 116 -10.31 -5.45 18.86
CA ASN A 116 -11.43 -6.23 19.35
C ASN A 116 -12.79 -5.69 18.85
N THR A 117 -12.82 -4.66 18.00
CA THR A 117 -14.06 -4.03 17.48
C THR A 117 -15.12 -5.07 17.07
N ILE A 118 -14.73 -6.05 16.26
CA ILE A 118 -15.67 -7.08 15.75
C ILE A 118 -16.16 -7.98 16.89
N SER A 119 -15.26 -8.49 17.73
CA SER A 119 -15.61 -9.38 18.84
C SER A 119 -16.44 -8.67 19.92
N SER A 120 -16.12 -7.42 20.23
CA SER A 120 -16.87 -6.61 21.18
C SER A 120 -18.27 -6.31 20.68
N SER A 121 -18.44 -6.01 19.38
CA SER A 121 -19.77 -5.83 18.78
C SER A 121 -20.60 -7.11 18.81
N HIS A 122 -19.99 -8.28 18.60
CA HIS A 122 -20.67 -9.56 18.78
C HIS A 122 -21.12 -9.77 20.23
N GLN A 123 -20.27 -9.44 21.20
CA GLN A 123 -20.60 -9.57 22.61
C GLN A 123 -21.81 -8.70 23.01
N VAL A 124 -21.90 -7.47 22.48
CA VAL A 124 -23.08 -6.61 22.71
C VAL A 124 -24.36 -7.27 22.20
N LEU A 125 -24.33 -7.91 21.02
CA LEU A 125 -25.50 -8.62 20.51
C LEU A 125 -25.87 -9.83 21.39
N GLU A 126 -24.89 -10.61 21.83
CA GLU A 126 -25.12 -11.77 22.69
C GLU A 126 -25.76 -11.36 24.03
N GLU A 127 -25.24 -10.30 24.66
CA GLU A 127 -25.72 -9.80 25.95
C GLU A 127 -27.12 -9.17 25.86
N MET A 128 -27.40 -8.43 24.79
CA MET A 128 -28.61 -7.61 24.67
C MET A 128 -29.75 -8.30 23.92
N VAL A 129 -29.44 -9.26 23.05
CA VAL A 129 -30.42 -10.02 22.26
C VAL A 129 -30.48 -11.46 22.75
N GLY A 130 -29.34 -12.13 22.89
CA GLY A 130 -29.25 -13.52 23.33
C GLY A 130 -30.28 -14.43 22.67
N SER A 131 -31.00 -15.22 23.48
CA SER A 131 -32.04 -16.14 23.02
C SER A 131 -33.45 -15.52 22.92
N LEU A 132 -33.57 -14.19 22.95
CA LEU A 132 -34.88 -13.53 22.92
C LEU A 132 -35.56 -13.71 21.56
N LYS A 133 -36.84 -14.06 21.58
CA LYS A 133 -37.67 -14.09 20.36
C LYS A 133 -37.97 -12.67 19.93
N MET A 134 -37.37 -12.23 18.84
CA MET A 134 -37.54 -10.89 18.29
C MET A 134 -38.59 -10.85 17.17
N GLU A 135 -39.14 -9.66 16.93
CA GLU A 135 -39.97 -9.36 15.76
C GLU A 135 -39.18 -9.50 14.44
N SER A 136 -39.89 -9.68 13.32
CA SER A 136 -39.28 -9.96 12.00
C SER A 136 -38.29 -8.87 11.57
N LEU A 137 -38.61 -7.60 11.77
CA LEU A 137 -37.74 -6.48 11.40
C LEU A 137 -36.46 -6.43 12.24
N ARG A 138 -36.58 -6.63 13.56
CA ARG A 138 -35.44 -6.66 14.49
C ARG A 138 -34.52 -7.86 14.19
N ASN A 139 -35.09 -9.03 13.89
CA ASN A 139 -34.34 -10.19 13.42
C ASN A 139 -33.57 -9.91 12.12
N GLN A 140 -34.19 -9.24 11.16
CA GLN A 140 -33.50 -8.86 9.93
C GLN A 140 -32.36 -7.87 10.20
N ALA A 141 -32.55 -6.93 11.13
CA ALA A 141 -31.51 -5.98 11.55
C ALA A 141 -30.31 -6.69 12.19
N ILE A 142 -30.55 -7.65 13.08
CA ILE A 142 -29.49 -8.51 13.67
C ILE A 142 -28.72 -9.23 12.56
N GLY A 143 -29.43 -9.85 11.61
CA GLY A 143 -28.79 -10.51 10.46
C GLY A 143 -27.91 -9.57 9.63
N ARG A 144 -28.34 -8.32 9.41
CA ARG A 144 -27.52 -7.30 8.72
C ARG A 144 -26.27 -6.92 9.52
N VAL A 145 -26.39 -6.76 10.83
CA VAL A 145 -25.23 -6.48 11.70
C VAL A 145 -24.24 -7.64 11.66
N LEU A 146 -24.70 -8.88 11.87
CA LEU A 146 -23.83 -10.06 11.87
C LEU A 146 -23.12 -10.25 10.52
N ASN A 147 -23.83 -10.07 9.41
CA ASN A 147 -23.22 -10.12 8.08
C ASN A 147 -22.21 -8.98 7.87
N GLY A 148 -22.52 -7.76 8.33
CA GLY A 148 -21.60 -6.63 8.29
C GLY A 148 -20.30 -6.89 9.04
N LEU A 149 -20.40 -7.45 10.25
CA LEU A 149 -19.25 -7.83 11.07
C LEU A 149 -18.41 -8.96 10.44
N ALA A 150 -19.07 -9.96 9.84
CA ALA A 150 -18.40 -11.03 9.11
C ALA A 150 -17.64 -10.49 7.89
N ASP A 151 -18.27 -9.61 7.11
CA ASP A 151 -17.64 -8.95 5.96
C ASP A 151 -16.43 -8.11 6.38
N CYS A 152 -16.54 -7.37 7.48
CA CYS A 152 -15.42 -6.61 8.06
C CYS A 152 -14.21 -7.50 8.37
N GLN A 153 -14.44 -8.72 8.88
CA GLN A 153 -13.36 -9.67 9.16
C GLN A 153 -12.65 -10.12 7.87
N VAL A 154 -13.40 -10.40 6.81
CA VAL A 154 -12.86 -10.77 5.49
C VAL A 154 -12.06 -9.62 4.90
N LEU A 155 -12.63 -8.40 4.90
CA LEU A 155 -11.98 -7.19 4.42
C LEU A 155 -10.67 -6.92 5.17
N ARG A 156 -10.67 -7.08 6.50
CA ARG A 156 -9.45 -6.94 7.30
C ARG A 156 -8.36 -7.93 6.88
N LYS A 157 -8.70 -9.19 6.62
CA LYS A 157 -7.71 -10.18 6.15
C LYS A 157 -7.18 -9.83 4.75
N ASN A 158 -8.04 -9.34 3.87
CA ASN A 158 -7.62 -8.85 2.55
C ASN A 158 -6.65 -7.67 2.66
N MET A 159 -6.94 -6.69 3.53
CA MET A 159 -6.03 -5.56 3.79
C MET A 159 -4.66 -6.01 4.32
N ILE A 160 -4.63 -6.98 5.25
CA ILE A 160 -3.37 -7.54 5.78
C ILE A 160 -2.55 -8.18 4.66
N MET A 161 -3.17 -8.97 3.80
CA MET A 161 -2.49 -9.62 2.66
C MET A 161 -1.94 -8.58 1.69
N LEU A 162 -2.76 -7.60 1.30
CA LEU A 162 -2.35 -6.52 0.40
C LEU A 162 -1.20 -5.67 0.98
N TYR A 163 -1.19 -5.44 2.29
CA TYR A 163 -0.11 -4.72 2.97
C TYR A 163 1.23 -5.48 2.92
N GLN A 164 1.17 -6.81 2.94
CA GLN A 164 2.35 -7.68 2.87
C GLN A 164 2.88 -7.85 1.44
N GLU A 165 2.07 -7.59 0.41
CA GLU A 165 2.47 -7.67 -1.00
C GLU A 165 3.40 -6.52 -1.43
N ARG A 166 4.60 -6.43 -0.84
CA ARG A 166 5.62 -5.43 -1.17
C ARG A 166 6.53 -5.88 -2.30
N ILE A 167 7.31 -4.95 -2.85
CA ILE A 167 8.35 -5.28 -3.83
C ILE A 167 9.46 -6.01 -3.06
N PRO A 168 9.80 -7.26 -3.44
CA PRO A 168 10.92 -7.98 -2.86
C PRO A 168 12.22 -7.15 -2.88
N PRO A 169 13.05 -7.23 -1.83
CA PRO A 169 14.31 -6.47 -1.75
C PRO A 169 15.23 -6.65 -2.95
N PHE A 170 15.28 -7.85 -3.54
CA PHE A 170 16.06 -8.12 -4.74
C PHE A 170 15.59 -7.29 -5.95
N GLN A 171 14.28 -7.10 -6.12
CA GLN A 171 13.73 -6.28 -7.21
C GLN A 171 14.02 -4.79 -6.98
N TRP A 172 13.98 -4.33 -5.73
CA TRP A 172 14.47 -3.00 -5.35
C TRP A 172 15.94 -2.80 -5.68
N PHE A 173 16.77 -3.79 -5.37
CA PHE A 173 18.19 -3.78 -5.74
C PHE A 173 18.37 -3.62 -7.25
N LEU A 174 17.63 -4.37 -8.08
CA LEU A 174 17.70 -4.25 -9.54
C LEU A 174 17.31 -2.84 -10.04
N ILE A 175 16.22 -2.27 -9.51
CA ILE A 175 15.78 -0.91 -9.87
C ILE A 175 16.88 0.11 -9.53
N LEU A 176 17.44 0.03 -8.32
CA LEU A 176 18.50 0.94 -7.88
C LEU A 176 19.80 0.72 -8.66
N PHE A 177 20.11 -0.52 -9.02
CA PHE A 177 21.26 -0.85 -9.85
C PHE A 177 21.13 -0.23 -11.26
N PHE A 178 19.98 -0.36 -11.91
CA PHE A 178 19.73 0.28 -13.21
C PHE A 178 19.73 1.80 -13.12
N LEU A 179 19.15 2.36 -12.05
CA LEU A 179 19.22 3.80 -11.77
C LEU A 179 20.68 4.26 -11.67
N LEU A 180 21.51 3.56 -10.89
CA LEU A 180 22.92 3.89 -10.72
C LEU A 180 23.68 3.82 -12.03
N MET A 181 23.49 2.75 -12.82
CA MET A 181 24.13 2.63 -14.13
C MET A 181 23.76 3.80 -15.06
N LEU A 182 22.48 4.19 -15.10
CA LEU A 182 22.04 5.33 -15.90
C LEU A 182 22.64 6.65 -15.42
N VAL A 183 22.64 6.89 -14.10
CA VAL A 183 23.25 8.10 -13.53
C VAL A 183 24.74 8.16 -13.85
N LEU A 184 25.47 7.05 -13.74
CA LEU A 184 26.91 6.99 -14.05
C LEU A 184 27.16 7.20 -15.55
N ALA A 185 26.42 6.52 -16.43
CA ALA A 185 26.59 6.63 -17.87
C ALA A 185 26.31 8.06 -18.36
N ILE A 186 25.28 8.70 -17.83
CA ILE A 186 24.96 10.10 -18.14
C ILE A 186 25.98 11.06 -17.52
N SER A 187 26.49 10.71 -16.32
CA SER A 187 27.55 11.47 -15.65
C SER A 187 28.86 11.48 -16.44
N ALA A 188 29.18 10.39 -17.14
CA ALA A 188 30.37 10.29 -17.99
C ALA A 188 30.35 11.22 -19.22
N ILE A 189 29.16 11.62 -19.69
CA ILE A 189 29.03 12.55 -20.83
C ILE A 189 29.57 13.94 -20.43
N PRO A 190 30.62 14.46 -21.10
CA PRO A 190 31.17 15.78 -20.80
C PRO A 190 30.15 16.88 -21.10
N SER A 191 29.92 17.78 -20.14
CA SER A 191 29.02 18.92 -20.29
C SER A 191 29.61 20.25 -19.80
N THR A 192 30.91 20.27 -19.48
CA THR A 192 31.62 21.46 -19.00
C THR A 192 31.61 22.57 -20.05
N GLY A 193 31.16 23.77 -19.67
CA GLY A 193 31.04 24.91 -20.58
C GLY A 193 29.80 24.89 -21.49
N LEU A 194 28.97 23.83 -21.43
CA LEU A 194 27.74 23.70 -22.21
C LEU A 194 26.52 23.81 -21.29
N LEU A 195 25.90 25.00 -21.24
CA LEU A 195 24.74 25.27 -20.39
C LEU A 195 23.57 24.32 -20.68
N LEU A 196 23.18 24.21 -21.96
CA LEU A 196 22.06 23.35 -22.37
C LEU A 196 22.32 21.87 -22.04
N GLY A 197 23.54 21.38 -22.32
CA GLY A 197 23.91 20.00 -22.02
C GLY A 197 23.84 19.70 -20.52
N SER A 198 24.26 20.64 -19.69
CA SER A 198 24.20 20.51 -18.22
C SER A 198 22.75 20.51 -17.70
N ILE A 199 21.87 21.36 -18.25
CA ILE A 199 20.45 21.38 -17.91
C ILE A 199 19.76 20.06 -18.29
N LEU A 200 19.99 19.56 -19.51
CA LEU A 200 19.40 18.30 -19.98
C LEU A 200 19.84 17.12 -19.13
N LYS A 201 21.13 17.08 -18.77
CA LYS A 201 21.70 16.06 -17.87
C LYS A 201 21.03 16.07 -16.49
N ALA A 202 20.88 17.26 -15.90
CA ALA A 202 20.21 17.41 -14.61
C ALA A 202 18.73 17.00 -14.68
N ALA A 203 18.00 17.46 -15.71
CA ALA A 203 16.60 17.13 -15.92
C ALA A 203 16.39 15.61 -16.06
N PHE A 204 17.28 14.91 -16.76
CA PHE A 204 17.20 13.46 -16.91
C PHE A 204 17.45 12.74 -15.58
N ILE A 205 18.47 13.13 -14.81
CA ILE A 205 18.74 12.51 -13.51
C ILE A 205 17.56 12.73 -12.55
N VAL A 206 17.00 13.95 -12.51
CA VAL A 206 15.83 14.28 -11.68
C VAL A 206 14.61 13.45 -12.08
N SER A 207 14.37 13.24 -13.38
CA SER A 207 13.23 12.43 -13.84
C SER A 207 13.36 10.97 -13.42
N LEU A 208 14.55 10.37 -13.53
CA LEU A 208 14.82 9.01 -13.06
C LEU A 208 14.59 8.86 -11.54
N ILE A 209 15.12 9.81 -10.76
CA ILE A 209 14.92 9.83 -9.30
C ILE A 209 13.44 9.98 -8.96
N SER A 210 12.72 10.85 -9.67
CA SER A 210 11.28 11.06 -9.48
C SER A 210 10.48 9.77 -9.69
N VAL A 211 10.81 8.98 -10.72
CA VAL A 211 10.17 7.67 -10.96
C VAL A 211 10.36 6.73 -9.77
N VAL A 212 11.57 6.67 -9.21
CA VAL A 212 11.87 5.82 -8.05
C VAL A 212 11.17 6.33 -6.78
N VAL A 213 11.11 7.65 -6.58
CA VAL A 213 10.36 8.27 -5.47
C VAL A 213 8.86 7.96 -5.57
N ILE A 214 8.26 8.09 -6.75
CA ILE A 214 6.84 7.75 -6.98
C ILE A 214 6.61 6.27 -6.65
N LEU A 215 7.47 5.38 -7.14
CA LEU A 215 7.35 3.94 -6.85
C LEU A 215 7.45 3.66 -5.35
N ARG A 216 8.37 4.34 -4.65
CA ARG A 216 8.53 4.21 -3.20
C ARG A 216 7.29 4.72 -2.44
N ASN A 217 6.71 5.83 -2.89
CA ASN A 217 5.50 6.37 -2.29
C ASN A 217 4.27 5.46 -2.53
N LEU A 218 4.16 4.85 -3.71
CA LEU A 218 3.14 3.84 -4.00
C LEU A 218 3.32 2.57 -3.14
N GLU A 219 4.57 2.15 -2.94
CA GLU A 219 4.87 0.98 -2.10
C GLU A 219 4.49 1.22 -0.62
N ASN A 220 4.70 2.44 -0.11
CA ASN A 220 4.39 2.79 1.29
C ASN A 220 3.00 3.41 1.44
N PHE A 221 2.20 3.47 0.38
CA PHE A 221 0.85 4.05 0.35
C PHE A 221 0.75 5.53 0.79
N HIS A 222 1.85 6.30 0.78
CA HIS A 222 1.89 7.69 1.28
C HIS A 222 1.14 8.71 0.40
N LEU A 223 0.74 8.35 -0.82
CA LEU A 223 0.22 9.30 -1.81
C LEU A 223 -1.17 9.88 -1.47
N PHE A 224 -2.02 9.17 -0.72
CA PHE A 224 -3.35 9.68 -0.37
C PHE A 224 -3.83 9.25 1.04
N GLU A 225 -2.92 9.24 2.01
CA GLU A 225 -3.21 8.89 3.41
C GLU A 225 -4.35 9.74 3.98
N GLU A 226 -4.33 11.05 3.70
CA GLU A 226 -5.34 12.01 4.15
C GLU A 226 -6.74 11.70 3.58
N PHE A 227 -6.83 11.38 2.29
CA PHE A 227 -8.13 11.19 1.62
C PHE A 227 -8.76 9.84 1.96
N ILE A 228 -7.96 8.77 1.98
CA ILE A 228 -8.48 7.41 2.13
C ILE A 228 -8.66 7.04 3.59
N GLY A 229 -7.72 7.44 4.44
CA GLY A 229 -7.72 7.09 5.84
C GLY A 229 -8.53 8.07 6.67
N GLU A 230 -8.00 9.28 6.77
CA GLU A 230 -8.45 10.27 7.75
C GLU A 230 -9.87 10.76 7.47
N ARG A 231 -10.18 11.12 6.21
CA ARG A 231 -11.52 11.58 5.85
C ARG A 231 -12.59 10.49 5.93
N SER A 232 -12.25 9.27 5.50
CA SER A 232 -13.18 8.13 5.56
C SER A 232 -13.48 7.76 7.02
N ALA A 233 -12.47 7.77 7.88
CA ALA A 233 -12.61 7.57 9.32
C ALA A 233 -13.46 8.65 9.99
N GLN A 234 -13.21 9.91 9.63
CA GLN A 234 -13.96 11.03 10.16
C GLN A 234 -15.44 10.93 9.77
N ASP A 235 -15.75 10.52 8.54
CA ASP A 235 -17.14 10.26 8.10
C ASP A 235 -17.83 9.20 8.98
N VAL A 236 -17.15 8.11 9.34
CA VAL A 236 -17.72 7.11 10.27
C VAL A 236 -18.03 7.72 11.63
N ILE A 237 -17.12 8.53 12.18
CA ILE A 237 -17.34 9.21 13.47
C ILE A 237 -18.49 10.21 13.35
N ASP A 238 -18.54 11.00 12.28
CA ASP A 238 -19.58 12.01 12.08
C ASP A 238 -20.97 11.36 11.96
N ILE A 239 -21.07 10.19 11.32
CA ILE A 239 -22.29 9.38 11.28
C ILE A 239 -22.72 8.93 12.69
N ILE A 240 -21.77 8.53 13.53
CA ILE A 240 -22.05 8.12 14.92
C ILE A 240 -22.46 9.32 15.78
N ASP A 241 -21.77 10.44 15.63
CA ASP A 241 -22.03 11.69 16.34
C ASP A 241 -23.27 12.44 15.80
N HIS A 242 -23.94 11.90 14.79
CA HIS A 242 -25.09 12.52 14.10
C HIS A 242 -24.81 13.91 13.51
N LYS A 243 -23.56 14.16 13.11
CA LYS A 243 -23.16 15.39 12.41
C LYS A 243 -23.57 15.30 10.94
N LYS A 244 -23.96 16.44 10.36
CA LYS A 244 -24.37 16.57 8.97
C LYS A 244 -23.25 17.11 8.10
#